data_AF-A0A3D1ZWK0-F1
#
_entry.id   AF-A0A3D1ZWK0-F1
#
_cell.length_a   1.000
_cell.length_b   1.000
_cell.length_c   1.000
_cell.angle_alpha   90.00
_cell.angle_beta   90.00
_cell.angle_gamma   90.00
#
_symmetry.space_group_name_H-M   'P 1'
#
loop_
_entity.id
_entity.type
_entity.pdbx_description
1 polymer ?
#
loop_
_entity_poly.entity_id
_entity_poly.type
_entity_poly.pdbx_seq_one_letter_code
_entity_poly.pdbx_strand_id
1 'polypeptide(L)'
;MVVVGFAIGLISLTMTAGHIGNPSYLLIAEAGEGATHAWYHALRELCGDIMTMVVILIVLFGKSSNRTPLTWLLSLLLMLGYYAPFWIGTPFLGQLEAPNIGAEVVHVTMAALALGGLAFLRKEFNGGLSDV
;
A
#
# COMPACT_ATOMS: atom_id res chain seq x y z
N MET A 1 -0.17 -4.26 14.91
CA MET A 1 -0.46 -2.97 14.22
C MET A 1 -0.28 -3.08 12.72
N VAL A 2 0.87 -3.52 12.19
CA VAL A 2 1.08 -3.69 10.73
C VAL A 2 -0.04 -4.52 10.07
N VAL A 3 -0.31 -5.71 10.60
CA VAL A 3 -1.38 -6.60 10.09
C VAL A 3 -2.76 -5.93 10.09
N VAL A 4 -3.06 -5.13 11.13
CA VAL A 4 -4.34 -4.42 11.23
C VAL A 4 -4.40 -3.29 10.19
N GLY A 5 -3.31 -2.53 10.01
CA GLY A 5 -3.22 -1.52 8.97
C GLY A 5 -3.42 -2.12 7.57
N PHE A 6 -2.80 -3.26 7.29
CA PHE A 6 -3.02 -3.99 6.03
C PHE A 6 -4.45 -4.49 5.87
N ALA A 7 -5.05 -5.08 6.92
CA ALA A 7 -6.43 -5.54 6.87
C ALA A 7 -7.43 -4.41 6.57
N ILE A 8 -7.20 -3.21 7.12
CA ILE A 8 -8.01 -2.02 6.78
C ILE A 8 -7.75 -1.60 5.33
N GLY A 9 -6.50 -1.64 4.87
CA GLY A 9 -6.15 -1.34 3.46
C GLY A 9 -6.83 -2.27 2.45
N LEU A 10 -7.13 -3.51 2.82
CA LEU A 10 -7.90 -4.43 1.97
C LEU A 10 -9.31 -3.93 1.64
N ILE A 11 -9.90 -3.04 2.46
CA ILE A 11 -11.18 -2.39 2.16
C ILE A 11 -11.03 -1.53 0.90
N SER A 12 -10.02 -0.65 0.86
CA SER A 12 -9.72 0.18 -0.31
C SER A 12 -9.35 -0.68 -1.52
N LEU A 13 -8.54 -1.72 -1.30
CA LEU A 13 -8.12 -2.64 -2.35
C LEU A 13 -9.31 -3.38 -3.01
N THR A 14 -10.32 -3.76 -2.22
CA THR A 14 -11.54 -4.40 -2.74
C THR A 14 -12.35 -3.45 -3.62
N MET A 15 -12.36 -2.16 -3.28
CA MET A 15 -12.98 -1.13 -4.13
C MET A 15 -12.20 -0.96 -5.44
N THR A 16 -10.86 -0.92 -5.40
CA THR A 16 -10.00 -0.89 -6.61
C THR A 16 -10.26 -2.11 -7.50
N ALA A 17 -10.33 -3.31 -6.90
CA ALA A 17 -10.66 -4.53 -7.63
C ALA A 17 -12.06 -4.49 -8.27
N GLY A 18 -13.04 -3.84 -7.61
CA GLY A 18 -14.39 -3.65 -8.13
C GLY A 18 -14.49 -2.77 -9.38
N HIS A 19 -13.44 -2.02 -9.72
CA HIS A 19 -13.37 -1.27 -10.98
C HIS A 19 -13.00 -2.13 -12.19
N ILE A 20 -12.40 -3.31 -11.97
CA ILE A 20 -12.01 -4.22 -13.06
C ILE A 20 -13.27 -4.77 -13.72
N GLY A 21 -13.39 -4.56 -15.03
CA GLY A 21 -14.57 -4.98 -15.80
C GLY A 21 -15.74 -4.01 -15.72
N ASN A 22 -15.62 -2.89 -14.99
CA ASN A 22 -16.64 -1.84 -14.97
C ASN A 22 -16.48 -0.93 -16.19
N PRO A 23 -17.45 -0.89 -17.14
CA PRO A 23 -17.35 -0.05 -18.35
C PRO A 23 -17.41 1.45 -18.05
N SER A 24 -17.92 1.84 -16.87
CA SER A 24 -17.97 3.23 -16.43
C SER A 24 -16.67 3.70 -15.79
N TYR A 25 -15.72 2.79 -15.53
CA TYR A 25 -14.39 3.15 -15.09
C TYR A 25 -13.51 3.44 -16.31
N LEU A 26 -13.54 4.70 -16.73
CA LEU A 26 -12.84 5.18 -17.92
C LEU A 26 -11.69 6.09 -17.50
N LEU A 27 -10.57 5.99 -18.20
CA LEU A 27 -9.63 7.10 -18.29
C LEU A 27 -10.19 8.16 -19.25
N ILE A 28 -9.60 9.36 -19.24
CA ILE A 28 -9.88 10.51 -20.11
C ILE A 28 -10.54 10.13 -21.44
N ALA A 29 -11.65 10.80 -21.76
CA ALA A 29 -12.57 10.41 -22.82
C ALA A 29 -11.94 10.30 -24.22
N GLU A 30 -10.78 10.94 -24.45
CA GLU A 30 -10.07 10.89 -25.73
C GLU A 30 -9.28 9.59 -25.98
N ALA A 31 -9.07 8.75 -24.95
CA ALA A 31 -8.40 7.47 -25.12
C ALA A 31 -9.38 6.42 -25.66
N GLY A 32 -9.25 6.02 -26.93
CA GLY A 32 -10.15 5.05 -27.58
C GLY A 32 -10.30 3.71 -26.84
N GLU A 33 -9.30 3.31 -26.05
CA GLU A 33 -9.30 2.12 -25.17
C GLU A 33 -9.39 2.50 -23.66
N GLY A 34 -10.05 3.60 -23.32
CA GLY A 34 -10.05 4.18 -21.97
C GLY A 34 -10.47 3.22 -20.85
N ALA A 35 -11.41 2.31 -21.12
CA ALA A 35 -11.89 1.31 -20.16
C ALA A 35 -10.85 0.21 -19.88
N THR A 36 -10.35 -0.43 -20.93
CA THR A 36 -9.40 -1.55 -20.81
C THR A 36 -8.07 -1.07 -20.22
N HIS A 37 -7.65 0.15 -20.57
CA HIS A 37 -6.48 0.77 -19.97
C HIS A 37 -6.69 1.10 -18.48
N ALA A 38 -7.86 1.61 -18.09
CA ALA A 38 -8.21 1.82 -16.69
C ALA A 38 -8.16 0.51 -15.87
N TRP A 39 -8.71 -0.58 -16.42
CA TRP A 39 -8.68 -1.89 -15.78
C TRP A 39 -7.26 -2.43 -15.64
N TYR A 40 -6.39 -2.21 -16.63
CA TYR A 40 -4.98 -2.55 -16.54
C TYR A 40 -4.30 -1.81 -15.36
N HIS A 41 -4.58 -0.52 -15.18
CA HIS A 41 -4.04 0.25 -14.05
C HIS A 41 -4.56 -0.26 -12.70
N ALA A 42 -5.87 -0.53 -12.59
CA ALA A 42 -6.46 -1.10 -11.38
C ALA A 42 -5.87 -2.49 -11.05
N LEU A 43 -5.64 -3.34 -12.06
CA LEU A 43 -5.01 -4.64 -11.87
C LEU A 43 -3.54 -4.51 -11.44
N ARG A 44 -2.79 -3.56 -12.03
CA ARG A 44 -1.41 -3.30 -11.67
C ARG A 44 -1.28 -2.82 -10.23
N GLU A 45 -2.17 -1.92 -9.80
CA GLU A 45 -2.28 -1.44 -8.42
C GLU A 45 -2.56 -2.60 -7.47
N LEU A 46 -3.60 -3.40 -7.76
CA LEU A 46 -3.97 -4.59 -6.99
C LEU A 46 -2.78 -5.53 -6.78
N CYS A 47 -2.08 -5.89 -7.86
CA CYS A 47 -0.91 -6.77 -7.80
C CYS A 47 0.24 -6.16 -7.00
N GLY A 48 0.53 -4.87 -7.22
CA GLY A 48 1.60 -4.16 -6.52
C GLY A 48 1.36 -4.10 -5.01
N ASP A 49 0.14 -3.79 -4.61
CA ASP A 49 -0.29 -3.68 -3.22
C ASP A 49 -0.21 -5.01 -2.49
N ILE A 50 -0.78 -6.07 -3.09
CA ILE A 50 -0.74 -7.42 -2.51
C ILE A 50 0.70 -7.90 -2.36
N MET A 51 1.55 -7.74 -3.38
CA MET A 51 2.94 -8.15 -3.30
C MET A 51 3.73 -7.36 -2.26
N THR A 52 3.45 -6.06 -2.13
CA THR A 52 4.04 -5.23 -1.07
C THR A 52 3.68 -5.75 0.32
N MET A 53 2.39 -6.01 0.57
CA MET A 53 1.93 -6.57 1.85
C MET A 53 2.57 -7.94 2.12
N VAL A 54 2.58 -8.83 1.14
CA VAL A 54 3.15 -10.18 1.26
C VAL A 54 4.64 -10.14 1.59
N VAL A 55 5.43 -9.34 0.86
CA VAL A 55 6.88 -9.22 1.11
C VAL A 55 7.15 -8.74 2.54
N ILE A 56 6.42 -7.71 2.99
CA ILE A 56 6.57 -7.18 4.35
C ILE A 56 6.18 -8.25 5.38
N LEU A 57 5.08 -8.98 5.18
CA LEU A 57 4.67 -10.06 6.08
C LEU A 57 5.69 -11.20 6.13
N ILE A 58 6.33 -11.55 5.00
CA ILE A 58 7.42 -12.54 4.95
C ILE A 58 8.63 -12.06 5.77
N VAL A 59 8.98 -10.77 5.68
CA VAL A 59 10.07 -10.21 6.49
C VAL A 59 9.73 -10.25 7.98
N LEU A 60 8.50 -9.90 8.35
CA LEU A 60 8.06 -9.82 9.75
C LEU A 60 7.91 -11.21 10.40
N PHE A 61 7.23 -12.13 9.72
CA PHE A 61 6.83 -13.43 10.26
C PHE A 61 7.68 -14.60 9.76
N GLY A 62 8.60 -14.36 8.82
CA GLY A 62 9.56 -15.37 8.35
C GLY A 62 10.70 -15.61 9.33
N LYS A 63 11.80 -16.15 8.81
CA LYS A 63 13.02 -16.45 9.59
C LYS A 63 13.55 -15.19 10.27
N SER A 64 14.05 -15.32 11.49
CA SER A 64 14.65 -14.21 12.24
C SER A 64 15.81 -13.53 11.49
N SER A 65 16.57 -14.31 10.70
CA SER A 65 17.63 -13.80 9.81
C SER A 65 17.14 -12.79 8.78
N ASN A 66 15.84 -12.74 8.48
CA ASN A 66 15.26 -11.77 7.55
C ASN A 66 15.08 -10.40 8.20
N ARG A 67 15.14 -10.27 9.54
CA ARG A 67 14.93 -9.01 10.26
C ARG A 67 16.26 -8.33 10.54
N THR A 68 16.76 -7.59 9.56
CA THR A 68 18.02 -6.85 9.61
C THR A 68 17.77 -5.36 9.41
N PRO A 69 18.73 -4.47 9.73
CA PRO A 69 18.52 -3.04 9.53
C PRO A 69 18.15 -2.67 8.09
N LEU A 70 18.68 -3.43 7.11
CA LEU A 70 18.41 -3.29 5.69
C LEU A 70 16.97 -3.69 5.35
N THR A 71 16.48 -4.84 5.79
CA THR A 71 15.11 -5.27 5.46
C THR A 71 14.06 -4.44 6.17
N TRP A 72 14.37 -3.85 7.32
CA TRP A 72 13.53 -2.80 7.92
C TRP A 72 13.43 -1.58 7.01
N LEU A 73 14.57 -1.08 6.50
CA LEU A 73 14.60 0.08 5.60
C LEU A 73 13.83 -0.22 4.30
N LEU A 74 14.03 -1.40 3.72
CA LEU A 74 13.28 -1.82 2.52
C LEU A 74 11.78 -1.90 2.80
N SER A 75 11.37 -2.44 3.97
CA SER A 75 9.96 -2.46 4.37
C SER A 75 9.40 -1.05 4.52
N LEU A 76 10.18 -0.11 5.09
CA LEU A 76 9.78 1.29 5.21
C LEU A 76 9.63 1.95 3.84
N LEU A 77 10.59 1.76 2.94
CA LEU A 77 10.53 2.32 1.59
C LEU A 77 9.35 1.75 0.79
N LEU A 78 9.06 0.46 0.93
CA LEU A 78 7.87 -0.16 0.34
C LEU A 78 6.58 0.43 0.90
N MET A 79 6.46 0.59 2.22
CA MET A 79 5.28 1.23 2.83
C MET A 79 5.12 2.70 2.41
N LEU A 80 6.22 3.45 2.33
CA LEU A 80 6.19 4.83 1.86
C LEU A 80 5.76 4.90 0.38
N GLY A 81 6.34 4.06 -0.48
CA GLY A 81 5.95 4.00 -1.89
C GLY A 81 4.49 3.56 -2.08
N TYR A 82 3.99 2.71 -1.19
CA TYR A 82 2.60 2.26 -1.20
C TYR A 82 1.62 3.36 -0.78
N TYR A 83 1.87 4.05 0.34
CA TYR A 83 0.90 4.99 0.91
C TYR A 83 1.09 6.44 0.44
N ALA A 84 2.31 6.87 0.12
CA ALA A 84 2.61 8.27 -0.22
C ALA A 84 1.88 8.83 -1.46
N PRO A 85 1.57 8.06 -2.52
CA PRO A 85 0.90 8.60 -3.70
C PRO A 85 -0.41 9.35 -3.38
N PHE A 86 -1.17 8.89 -2.38
CA PHE A 86 -2.40 9.56 -1.96
C PHE A 86 -2.14 11.01 -1.50
N TRP A 87 -1.20 11.25 -0.59
CA TRP A 87 -0.92 12.60 -0.07
C TRP A 87 0.02 13.45 -0.93
N ILE A 88 0.93 12.82 -1.67
CA ILE A 88 1.82 13.56 -2.57
C ILE A 88 1.04 14.02 -3.79
N GLY A 89 0.12 13.21 -4.31
CA GLY A 89 -0.63 13.55 -5.52
C GLY A 89 -1.77 14.54 -5.30
N THR A 90 -2.50 14.43 -4.18
CA THR A 90 -3.71 15.22 -3.92
C THR A 90 -3.54 16.74 -4.07
N PRO A 91 -2.47 17.39 -3.56
CA PRO A 91 -2.28 18.83 -3.70
C PRO A 91 -2.16 19.32 -5.15
N PHE A 92 -1.83 18.43 -6.10
CA PHE A 92 -1.61 18.78 -7.51
C PHE A 92 -2.79 18.36 -8.39
N LEU A 93 -3.52 17.31 -8.01
CA LEU A 93 -4.62 16.72 -8.76
C LEU A 93 -5.75 16.35 -7.81
N GLY A 94 -6.79 17.19 -7.74
CA GLY A 94 -7.95 16.97 -6.88
C GLY A 94 -8.70 15.66 -7.19
N GLN A 95 -8.52 15.08 -8.38
CA GLN A 95 -9.06 13.75 -8.71
C GLN A 95 -8.44 12.61 -7.89
N LEU A 96 -7.32 12.85 -7.21
CA LEU A 96 -6.68 11.89 -6.30
C LEU A 96 -7.23 11.98 -4.87
N GLU A 97 -8.12 12.94 -4.58
CA GLU A 97 -8.72 13.09 -3.26
C GLU A 97 -9.67 11.94 -2.94
N ALA A 98 -9.78 11.64 -1.65
CA ALA A 98 -10.76 10.68 -1.18
C ALA A 98 -12.18 11.20 -1.49
N PRO A 99 -13.11 10.35 -1.96
CA PRO A 99 -14.45 10.78 -2.38
C PRO A 99 -15.33 11.29 -1.23
N ASN A 100 -14.94 11.02 0.02
CA ASN A 100 -15.58 11.50 1.23
C ASN A 100 -14.64 11.32 2.43
N ILE A 101 -14.99 11.95 3.56
CA ILE A 101 -14.23 11.88 4.81
C ILE A 101 -14.04 10.45 5.34
N GLY A 102 -15.00 9.54 5.07
CA GLY A 102 -14.90 8.14 5.46
C GLY A 102 -13.74 7.43 4.76
N ALA A 103 -13.59 7.64 3.45
CA ALA A 103 -12.48 7.11 2.68
C ALA A 103 -11.13 7.73 3.11
N GLU A 104 -11.11 9.01 3.44
CA GLU A 104 -9.91 9.67 3.96
C GLU A 104 -9.48 9.07 5.30
N VAL A 105 -10.42 8.85 6.22
CA VAL A 105 -10.17 8.20 7.51
C VAL A 105 -9.61 6.80 7.32
N VAL A 106 -10.11 6.02 6.36
CA VAL A 106 -9.57 4.69 6.03
C VAL A 106 -8.10 4.80 5.61
N HIS A 107 -7.77 5.72 4.70
CA HIS A 107 -6.39 5.93 4.23
C HIS A 107 -5.43 6.37 5.33
N VAL A 108 -5.86 7.31 6.18
CA VAL A 108 -5.05 7.74 7.33
C VAL A 108 -4.87 6.60 8.33
N THR A 109 -5.93 5.88 8.65
CA THR A 109 -5.90 4.79 9.64
C THR A 109 -5.02 3.63 9.18
N MET A 110 -5.16 3.18 7.93
CA MET A 110 -4.36 2.08 7.39
C MET A 110 -2.86 2.43 7.40
N ALA A 111 -2.49 3.63 6.96
CA ALA A 111 -1.10 4.05 6.89
C ALA A 111 -0.51 4.31 8.28
N ALA A 112 -1.24 4.97 9.18
CA ALA A 112 -0.79 5.23 10.54
C ALA A 112 -0.51 3.93 11.30
N LEU A 113 -1.40 2.93 11.17
CA LEU A 113 -1.21 1.63 11.81
C LEU A 113 -0.08 0.81 11.18
N ALA A 114 0.06 0.86 9.86
CA ALA A 114 1.13 0.15 9.16
C ALA A 114 2.51 0.75 9.45
N LEU A 115 2.69 2.05 9.19
CA LEU A 115 3.94 2.78 9.41
C LEU A 115 4.30 2.84 10.89
N GLY A 116 3.33 3.16 11.75
CA GLY A 116 3.52 3.16 13.20
C GLY A 116 3.92 1.78 13.70
N GLY A 117 3.23 0.73 13.23
CA GLY A 117 3.57 -0.66 13.55
C GLY A 117 5.01 -1.03 13.15
N LEU A 118 5.46 -0.65 11.96
CA LEU A 118 6.82 -0.91 11.51
C LEU A 118 7.86 -0.11 12.31
N ALA A 119 7.55 1.14 12.68
CA ALA A 119 8.40 1.97 13.52
C ALA A 119 8.58 1.37 14.92
N PHE A 120 7.50 0.88 15.54
CA PHE A 120 7.55 0.18 16.82
C PHE A 120 8.44 -1.07 16.78
N LEU A 121 8.45 -1.77 15.64
CA LEU A 121 9.26 -2.98 15.45
C LEU A 121 10.74 -2.71 15.15
N ARG A 122 11.19 -1.44 15.05
CA ARG A 122 12.57 -1.11 14.66
C ARG A 122 13.64 -1.86 15.47
N LYS A 123 13.41 -2.07 16.76
CA LYS A 123 14.37 -2.75 17.66
C LYS A 123 14.57 -4.23 17.29
N GLU A 124 13.51 -4.90 16.83
CA GLU A 124 13.54 -6.31 16.42
C GLU A 124 14.38 -6.57 15.16
N PHE A 125 14.72 -5.51 14.42
CA PHE A 125 15.56 -5.57 13.23
C PHE A 125 17.03 -5.22 13.50
N ASN A 126 17.38 -4.79 14.71
CA ASN A 126 18.74 -4.44 15.09
C ASN A 126 19.51 -5.63 15.71
N GLY A 127 18.82 -6.72 16.07
CA GLY A 127 19.42 -7.88 16.74
C GLY A 127 20.17 -8.85 15.83
N GLY A 128 20.09 -8.71 14.50
CA GLY A 128 20.72 -9.64 13.56
C GLY A 128 22.25 -9.51 13.39
N LEU A 129 22.90 -8.62 14.15
CA LEU A 129 24.36 -8.41 14.12
C LEU A 129 25.09 -9.02 15.33
N SER A 130 24.39 -9.70 16.25
CA SER A 130 25.05 -10.32 17.42
C SER A 130 25.65 -11.71 17.14
N ASP A 131 25.37 -12.29 15.97
CA ASP A 131 25.63 -13.72 15.70
C ASP A 131 26.58 -13.95 14.51
N VAL A 132 27.42 -12.96 14.16
CA VAL A 132 28.52 -13.11 13.17
C VAL A 132 29.84 -12.70 13.79
#